data_AF-A0A4P9VJP3-F1
#
_entry.id   AF-A0A4P9VJP3-F1
#
_cell.length_a   1.000
_cell.length_b   1.000
_cell.length_c   1.000
_cell.angle_alpha   90.00
_cell.angle_beta   90.00
_cell.angle_gamma   90.00
#
_symmetry.space_group_name_H-M   'P 1'
#
loop_
_entity.id
_entity.type
_entity.pdbx_description
1 polymer ?
#
loop_
_entity_poly.entity_id
_entity_poly.type
_entity_poly.pdbx_seq_one_letter_code
_entity_poly.pdbx_strand_id
1 'polypeptide(L)'
;MLEELKLTDNQIKSVDLSGNEKLKVFWGSGNKIESINLSKNIELEQLWLSNNNLAEIDITKNTNLKQLLIDGNKLESVNILNNKEIYYIDASDNNIKDIEVTKDHYFQYYDIYPYKSKSDDDMRKDAEYFNVRKKY
;
A
#
# COMPACT_ATOMS: atom_id res chain seq x y z
N MET A 1 3.33 -17.64 -17.32
CA MET A 1 3.57 -16.33 -16.69
C MET A 1 2.91 -16.34 -15.33
N LEU A 2 3.47 -15.64 -14.35
CA LEU A 2 2.99 -15.68 -12.96
C LEU A 2 2.02 -14.53 -12.70
N GLU A 3 0.83 -14.83 -12.18
CA GLU A 3 -0.17 -13.81 -11.78
C GLU A 3 -0.08 -13.44 -10.30
N GLU A 4 0.48 -14.32 -9.48
CA GLU A 4 0.60 -14.15 -8.04
C GLU A 4 1.97 -14.57 -7.54
N LEU A 5 2.62 -13.75 -6.72
CA LEU A 5 3.93 -14.04 -6.14
C LEU A 5 3.90 -13.80 -4.63
N LYS A 6 4.28 -14.82 -3.86
CA LYS A 6 4.41 -14.74 -2.41
C LYS A 6 5.86 -14.93 -1.97
N LEU A 7 6.38 -13.93 -1.27
CA LEU A 7 7.72 -13.87 -0.69
C LEU A 7 7.71 -13.42 0.78
N THR A 8 6.55 -13.46 1.44
CA THR A 8 6.33 -12.99 2.82
C THR A 8 7.29 -13.63 3.83
N ASP A 9 7.74 -12.86 4.82
CA ASP A 9 8.53 -13.31 5.98
C ASP A 9 9.87 -13.96 5.59
N ASN A 10 10.67 -13.23 4.82
CA ASN A 10 12.01 -13.65 4.41
C ASN A 10 13.05 -12.57 4.77
N GLN A 11 14.25 -12.70 4.20
CA GLN A 11 15.36 -11.77 4.40
C GLN A 11 15.76 -11.08 3.08
N ILE A 12 14.80 -10.94 2.16
CA ILE A 12 15.03 -10.44 0.80
C ILE A 12 15.31 -8.95 0.86
N LYS A 13 16.42 -8.53 0.25
CA LYS A 13 16.82 -7.11 0.14
C LYS A 13 16.41 -6.48 -1.19
N SER A 14 16.32 -7.29 -2.24
CA SER A 14 15.98 -6.86 -3.60
C SER A 14 15.21 -7.96 -4.30
N VAL A 15 14.21 -7.58 -5.09
CA VAL A 15 13.44 -8.48 -5.94
C VAL A 15 13.35 -7.88 -7.34
N ASP A 16 13.60 -8.70 -8.36
CA ASP A 16 13.38 -8.31 -9.76
C ASP A 16 12.06 -8.92 -10.24
N LEU A 17 11.08 -8.05 -10.53
CA LEU A 17 9.76 -8.42 -11.03
C LEU A 17 9.56 -8.07 -12.51
N SER A 18 10.63 -7.67 -13.22
CA SER A 18 10.55 -7.15 -14.59
C SER A 18 10.03 -8.19 -15.60
N GLY A 19 10.25 -9.49 -15.34
CA GLY A 19 9.73 -10.59 -16.14
C GLY A 19 8.28 -10.99 -15.83
N ASN A 20 7.64 -10.35 -14.85
CA ASN A 20 6.31 -10.69 -14.35
C ASN A 20 5.26 -9.64 -14.75
N GLU A 21 5.19 -9.28 -16.03
CA GLU A 21 4.30 -8.22 -16.54
C GLU A 21 2.80 -8.50 -16.29
N LYS A 22 2.41 -9.76 -16.09
CA LYS A 22 1.04 -10.20 -15.76
C LYS A 22 0.77 -10.38 -14.26
N LEU A 23 1.70 -9.93 -13.41
CA LEU A 23 1.54 -10.04 -11.97
C LEU A 23 0.39 -9.15 -11.50
N LYS A 24 -0.61 -9.76 -10.87
CA LYS A 24 -1.78 -9.10 -10.28
C LYS A 24 -1.66 -8.96 -8.77
N VAL A 25 -0.99 -9.91 -8.11
CA VAL A 25 -0.82 -9.89 -6.66
C VAL A 25 0.64 -10.13 -6.27
N PHE A 26 1.15 -9.25 -5.41
CA PHE A 26 2.47 -9.41 -4.81
C PHE A 26 2.42 -9.31 -3.28
N TRP A 27 2.78 -10.40 -2.62
CA TRP A 27 2.94 -10.48 -1.17
C TRP A 27 4.43 -10.47 -0.79
N GLY A 28 4.98 -9.28 -0.57
CA GLY A 28 6.38 -9.04 -0.21
C GLY A 28 6.60 -8.59 1.25
N SER A 29 5.57 -8.60 2.09
CA SER A 29 5.67 -8.13 3.48
C SER A 29 6.68 -8.91 4.33
N GLY A 30 7.24 -8.28 5.37
CA GLY A 30 8.15 -8.93 6.32
C GLY A 30 9.51 -9.27 5.70
N ASN A 31 10.10 -8.33 4.99
CA ASN A 31 11.39 -8.49 4.32
C ASN A 31 12.33 -7.33 4.66
N LYS A 32 13.41 -7.17 3.89
CA LYS A 32 14.40 -6.09 4.03
C LYS A 32 14.51 -5.28 2.74
N ILE A 33 13.43 -5.18 1.96
CA ILE A 33 13.41 -4.51 0.66
C ILE A 33 13.62 -3.01 0.89
N GLU A 34 14.65 -2.44 0.26
CA GLU A 34 14.97 -1.02 0.34
C GLU A 34 14.43 -0.24 -0.86
N SER A 35 14.30 -0.89 -2.01
CA SER A 35 13.68 -0.35 -3.22
C SER A 35 13.06 -1.46 -4.07
N ILE A 36 12.06 -1.10 -4.86
CA ILE A 36 11.37 -2.02 -5.78
C ILE A 36 10.95 -1.27 -7.05
N ASN A 37 11.17 -1.88 -8.21
CA ASN A 37 10.73 -1.34 -9.49
C ASN A 37 9.45 -2.06 -9.94
N LEU A 38 8.34 -1.33 -9.96
CA LEU A 38 7.01 -1.84 -10.32
C LEU A 38 6.52 -1.35 -11.70
N SER A 39 7.38 -0.65 -12.46
CA SER A 39 7.02 0.01 -13.72
C SER A 39 6.54 -0.95 -14.82
N LYS A 40 6.89 -2.24 -14.72
CA LYS A 40 6.47 -3.30 -15.65
C LYS A 40 5.25 -4.09 -15.18
N ASN A 41 4.90 -4.01 -13.90
CA ASN A 41 3.81 -4.78 -13.30
C ASN A 41 2.49 -4.00 -13.34
N ILE A 42 2.13 -3.48 -14.52
CA ILE A 42 0.98 -2.57 -14.72
C ILE A 42 -0.38 -3.22 -14.43
N GLU A 43 -0.42 -4.55 -14.37
CA GLU A 43 -1.62 -5.34 -14.04
C GLU A 43 -1.78 -5.58 -12.53
N LEU A 44 -0.89 -5.04 -11.67
CA LEU A 44 -1.01 -5.19 -10.22
C LEU A 44 -2.33 -4.62 -9.71
N GLU A 45 -3.05 -5.45 -8.96
CA GLU A 45 -4.29 -5.12 -8.25
C GLU A 45 -4.07 -5.09 -6.73
N GLN A 46 -3.14 -5.90 -6.21
CA GLN A 46 -2.84 -5.99 -4.78
C GLN A 46 -1.32 -5.98 -4.56
N LEU A 47 -0.86 -5.04 -3.73
CA LEU A 47 0.55 -4.87 -3.40
C LEU A 47 0.75 -4.80 -1.89
N TRP A 48 1.36 -5.82 -1.31
CA TRP A 48 1.61 -5.90 0.12
C TRP A 48 3.12 -5.89 0.37
N LEU A 49 3.61 -4.80 0.93
CA LEU A 49 5.02 -4.49 1.21
C LEU A 49 5.22 -4.06 2.67
N SER A 50 4.27 -4.37 3.55
CA SER A 50 4.32 -4.08 4.98
C SER A 50 5.63 -4.56 5.61
N ASN A 51 6.16 -3.82 6.58
CA ASN A 51 7.36 -4.21 7.34
C ASN A 51 8.57 -4.48 6.43
N ASN A 52 9.01 -3.45 5.71
CA ASN A 52 10.22 -3.43 4.88
C ASN A 52 11.08 -2.19 5.22
N ASN A 53 12.04 -1.84 4.38
CA ASN A 53 12.92 -0.68 4.56
C ASN A 53 12.75 0.38 3.45
N LEU A 54 11.58 0.44 2.80
CA LEU A 54 11.34 1.34 1.68
C LEU A 54 11.42 2.80 2.16
N ALA A 55 12.28 3.59 1.52
CA ALA A 55 12.33 5.05 1.70
C ALA A 55 11.47 5.80 0.68
N GLU A 56 11.23 5.17 -0.48
CA GLU A 56 10.38 5.67 -1.56
C GLU A 56 9.62 4.51 -2.23
N ILE A 57 8.53 4.85 -2.91
CA ILE A 57 7.80 3.92 -3.75
C ILE A 57 7.16 4.68 -4.93
N ASP A 58 7.38 4.19 -6.15
CA ASP A 58 6.69 4.67 -7.35
C ASP A 58 5.67 3.63 -7.82
N ILE A 59 4.38 3.97 -7.66
CA ILE A 59 3.23 3.18 -8.12
C ILE A 59 2.43 3.91 -9.20
N THR A 60 2.96 4.99 -9.78
CA THR A 60 2.23 5.86 -10.71
C THR A 60 1.79 5.17 -12.01
N LYS A 61 2.40 4.01 -12.32
CA LYS A 61 2.05 3.14 -13.46
C LYS A 61 1.09 2.01 -13.11
N ASN A 62 0.91 1.70 -11.83
CA ASN A 62 0.10 0.58 -11.36
C ASN A 62 -1.36 1.05 -11.12
N THR A 63 -1.98 1.62 -12.16
CA THR A 63 -3.30 2.29 -12.06
C THR A 63 -4.45 1.35 -11.72
N ASN A 64 -4.24 0.04 -11.84
CA ASN A 64 -5.20 -1.01 -11.47
C ASN A 64 -5.14 -1.40 -9.99
N LEU A 65 -4.24 -0.81 -9.19
CA LEU A 65 -4.11 -1.10 -7.77
C LEU A 65 -5.42 -0.80 -7.03
N LYS A 66 -5.87 -1.78 -6.26
CA LYS A 66 -7.07 -1.74 -5.42
C LYS A 66 -6.72 -1.78 -3.93
N GLN A 67 -5.68 -2.53 -3.60
CA GLN A 67 -5.17 -2.69 -2.23
C GLN A 67 -3.69 -2.39 -2.17
N LEU A 68 -3.32 -1.47 -1.28
CA LEU A 68 -1.95 -1.06 -1.04
C LEU A 68 -1.64 -1.14 0.46
N LEU A 69 -0.78 -2.08 0.85
CA LEU A 69 -0.29 -2.19 2.22
C LEU A 69 1.21 -1.91 2.20
N ILE A 70 1.61 -0.76 2.73
CA ILE A 70 2.99 -0.25 2.78
C ILE A 70 3.35 0.20 4.19
N ASP A 71 2.59 -0.23 5.19
CA ASP A 71 2.81 0.06 6.60
C ASP A 71 4.18 -0.41 7.11
N GLY A 72 4.71 0.22 8.15
CA GLY A 72 5.98 -0.19 8.76
C GLY A 72 7.17 -0.06 7.79
N ASN A 73 7.22 1.02 7.02
CA ASN A 73 8.34 1.38 6.15
C ASN A 73 8.94 2.72 6.60
N LYS A 74 9.73 3.39 5.75
CA LYS A 74 10.37 4.68 6.03
C LYS A 74 9.94 5.77 5.05
N LEU A 75 8.79 5.59 4.40
CA LEU A 75 8.29 6.48 3.36
C LEU A 75 8.01 7.87 3.95
N GLU A 76 8.43 8.92 3.25
CA GLU A 76 8.11 10.30 3.61
C GLU A 76 6.90 10.84 2.84
N SER A 77 6.60 10.23 1.68
CA SER A 77 5.43 10.53 0.86
C SER A 77 5.05 9.31 0.02
N VAL A 78 3.82 9.31 -0.49
CA VAL A 78 3.34 8.38 -1.50
C VAL A 78 2.39 9.14 -2.44
N ASN A 79 2.60 9.01 -3.75
CA ASN A 79 1.73 9.61 -4.75
C ASN A 79 0.73 8.57 -5.26
N ILE A 80 -0.55 8.76 -4.96
CA ILE A 80 -1.64 7.89 -5.41
C ILE A 80 -2.57 8.55 -6.42
N LEU A 81 -2.25 9.73 -6.95
CA LEU A 81 -3.17 10.51 -7.80
C LEU A 81 -3.66 9.76 -9.06
N ASN A 82 -2.86 8.83 -9.57
CA ASN A 82 -3.19 7.99 -10.72
C ASN A 82 -3.85 6.65 -10.33
N ASN A 83 -3.86 6.29 -9.05
CA ASN A 83 -4.29 4.99 -8.54
C ASN A 83 -5.73 5.08 -8.00
N LYS A 84 -6.65 5.54 -8.84
CA LYS A 84 -8.03 5.88 -8.47
C LYS A 84 -8.87 4.69 -7.97
N GLU A 85 -8.46 3.47 -8.32
CA GLU A 85 -9.13 2.23 -7.92
C GLU A 85 -8.75 1.77 -6.50
N ILE A 86 -7.79 2.44 -5.84
CA ILE A 86 -7.40 2.10 -4.46
C ILE A 86 -8.57 2.41 -3.53
N TYR A 87 -9.15 1.35 -2.97
CA TYR A 87 -10.17 1.45 -1.94
C TYR A 87 -9.64 1.04 -0.55
N TYR A 88 -8.47 0.40 -0.49
CA TYR A 88 -7.84 0.00 0.75
C TYR A 88 -6.37 0.42 0.73
N ILE A 89 -6.01 1.34 1.62
CA ILE A 89 -4.62 1.76 1.82
C ILE A 89 -4.25 1.75 3.30
N ASP A 90 -3.20 0.99 3.62
CA ASP A 90 -2.49 1.09 4.88
C ASP A 90 -1.07 1.60 4.62
N ALA A 91 -0.79 2.82 5.07
CA ALA A 91 0.53 3.43 5.06
C ALA A 91 0.93 3.89 6.47
N SER A 92 0.32 3.32 7.50
CA SER A 92 0.67 3.55 8.91
C SER A 92 2.13 3.21 9.20
N ASP A 93 2.66 3.68 10.34
CA ASP A 93 4.05 3.42 10.74
C ASP A 93 5.10 3.78 9.65
N ASN A 94 4.84 4.88 8.92
CA ASN A 94 5.80 5.55 8.02
C ASN A 94 6.13 6.96 8.55
N ASN A 95 6.85 7.76 7.77
CA ASN A 95 7.10 9.18 8.00
C ASN A 95 6.19 10.10 7.16
N ILE A 96 5.12 9.54 6.57
CA ILE A 96 4.15 10.26 5.74
C ILE A 96 3.34 11.21 6.62
N LYS A 97 3.23 12.46 6.20
CA LYS A 97 2.46 13.49 6.93
C LYS A 97 1.06 13.69 6.38
N ASP A 98 0.91 13.52 5.08
CA ASP A 98 -0.33 13.66 4.35
C ASP A 98 -0.21 12.90 3.01
N ILE A 99 -1.34 12.53 2.43
CA ILE A 99 -1.42 11.95 1.09
C ILE A 99 -2.39 12.80 0.28
N GLU A 100 -1.91 13.35 -0.84
CA GLU A 100 -2.76 14.09 -1.75
C GLU A 100 -3.76 13.14 -2.43
N VAL A 101 -5.05 13.44 -2.30
CA VAL A 101 -6.15 12.66 -2.88
C VAL A 101 -7.09 13.54 -3.69
N THR A 102 -7.78 12.93 -4.65
CA THR A 102 -8.80 13.61 -5.46
C THR A 102 -10.21 13.18 -5.05
N LYS A 103 -11.24 13.91 -5.52
CA LYS A 103 -12.65 13.53 -5.33
C LYS A 103 -13.04 12.16 -5.92
N ASP A 104 -12.22 11.61 -6.81
CA ASP A 104 -12.47 10.31 -7.45
C ASP A 104 -11.97 9.15 -6.56
N HIS A 105 -11.26 9.43 -5.46
CA HIS A 105 -10.79 8.41 -4.53
C HIS A 105 -11.88 8.04 -3.52
N TYR A 106 -12.17 6.74 -3.41
CA TYR A 106 -13.19 6.19 -2.51
C TYR A 106 -12.59 5.10 -1.61
N PHE A 107 -12.11 5.50 -0.44
CA PHE A 107 -11.52 4.56 0.52
C PHE A 107 -12.57 3.88 1.40
N GLN A 108 -12.50 2.56 1.46
CA GLN A 108 -13.10 1.73 2.50
C GLN A 108 -12.22 1.70 3.74
N TYR A 109 -10.90 1.78 3.55
CA TYR A 109 -9.91 1.91 4.62
C TYR A 109 -8.76 2.81 4.17
N TYR A 110 -8.34 3.70 5.06
CA TYR A 110 -7.25 4.65 4.85
C TYR A 110 -6.56 4.90 6.19
N ASP A 111 -5.26 4.63 6.25
CA ASP A 111 -4.45 4.93 7.42
C ASP A 111 -3.05 5.38 7.04
N ILE A 112 -2.54 6.40 7.75
CA ILE A 112 -1.18 6.92 7.62
C ILE A 112 -0.52 7.15 8.98
N TYR A 113 -1.24 6.89 10.08
CA TYR A 113 -0.80 7.26 11.42
C TYR A 113 -0.10 6.08 12.11
N PRO A 114 0.91 6.34 12.96
CA PRO A 114 1.57 5.26 13.70
C PRO A 114 0.61 4.47 14.60
N TYR A 115 0.78 3.15 14.72
CA TYR A 115 -0.07 2.30 15.56
C TYR A 115 -0.08 2.75 17.03
N LYS A 116 1.05 3.29 17.53
CA LYS A 116 1.19 3.80 18.90
C LYS A 116 0.62 5.20 19.11
N SER A 117 0.18 5.87 18.03
CA SER A 117 -0.40 7.21 18.10
C SER A 117 -1.93 7.19 18.22
N LYS A 118 -2.57 6.04 18.04
CA LYS A 118 -4.01 5.87 18.25
C LYS A 118 -4.30 5.82 19.74
N SER A 119 -5.08 6.78 20.23
CA SER A 119 -5.75 6.62 21.52
C SER A 119 -6.80 5.50 21.40
N ASP A 120 -7.19 4.85 22.51
CA ASP A 120 -8.26 3.83 22.49
C ASP A 120 -9.57 4.35 21.85
N ASP A 121 -9.78 5.67 21.88
CA ASP A 121 -10.92 6.35 21.23
C ASP A 121 -10.76 6.51 19.71
N ASP A 122 -9.54 6.62 19.19
CA ASP A 122 -9.28 6.66 17.74
C ASP A 122 -9.48 5.26 17.11
N MET A 123 -9.11 4.21 17.84
CA MET A 123 -9.37 2.82 17.42
C MET A 123 -10.87 2.52 17.32
N ARG A 124 -11.71 3.15 18.15
CA ARG A 124 -13.19 3.03 18.08
C ARG A 124 -13.81 3.82 16.93
N LYS A 125 -13.25 4.99 16.60
CA LYS A 125 -13.75 5.81 15.49
C LYS A 125 -13.47 5.19 14.12
N ASP A 126 -12.35 4.49 13.95
CA ASP A 126 -12.09 3.75 12.71
C ASP A 126 -13.14 2.65 12.54
N ALA A 127 -13.45 1.88 13.60
CA ALA A 127 -14.52 0.87 13.61
C ALA A 127 -15.93 1.45 13.35
N GLU A 128 -16.19 2.71 13.73
CA GLU A 128 -17.44 3.41 13.41
C GLU A 128 -17.43 4.03 12.01
N TYR A 129 -16.29 4.50 11.49
CA TYR A 129 -16.14 4.98 10.11
C TYR A 129 -16.44 3.87 9.10
N PHE A 130 -16.13 2.62 9.45
CA PHE A 130 -16.50 1.41 8.70
C PHE A 130 -18.02 1.17 8.60
N ASN A 131 -18.86 1.80 9.44
CA ASN A 131 -20.31 1.60 9.42
C ASN A 131 -21.13 2.77 8.85
N VAL A 132 -20.55 3.96 8.65
CA VAL A 132 -21.36 5.17 8.34
C VAL A 132 -21.51 5.47 6.84
N ARG A 133 -20.61 5.02 5.95
CA ARG A 133 -20.72 5.35 4.50
C ARG A 133 -21.50 4.35 3.62
N LYS A 134 -22.42 3.57 4.20
CA LYS A 134 -23.47 2.84 3.43
C LYS A 134 -24.73 3.67 3.12
N LYS A 135 -24.75 4.96 3.44
CA LYS A 135 -25.79 5.87 2.96
C LYS A 135 -25.12 7.19 2.64
N TYR A 136 -24.97 7.49 1.35
CA TYR A 136 -25.55 8.64 0.63
C TYR A 136 -25.02 8.62 -0.80
#